data_AF-A0A143PXL8-F1
#
_entry.id   AF-A0A143PXL8-F1
#
_cell.length_a   1.000
_cell.length_b   1.000
_cell.length_c   1.000
_cell.angle_alpha   90.00
_cell.angle_beta   90.00
_cell.angle_gamma   90.00
#
_symmetry.space_group_name_H-M   'P 1'
#
loop_
_entity.id
_entity.type
_entity.pdbx_description
1 polymer ?
#
loop_
_entity_poly.entity_id
_entity_poly.type
_entity_poly.pdbx_seq_one_letter_code
_entity_poly.pdbx_strand_id
1 'polypeptide(L)'
;MRRRLVGRLVFALVLAVVAFAGVYVLTDLAPGDPLEDEMRSSSSVDAKRHQLGLDRPLPVRLAIRMARLAVLDLGTSLRYDQPVLTLVAQRATTTLQAGLAALLLALLIGVPAGVLASRSTSRVVRHGIAGVSILLLSIPALVFALLLAVIATSGGLPSFAVMVISLALPAAALIERLQARGLDGVQHERCLDAARARGVPRRIITWRHAWPLSLPAVLGLAGTIAGQLLSGALAVELVTSRSGLGLLTFEALHARDMDLAAGCAGTVALIVGLVAFSADVIQAWMDPRIAILDDQAALPGGGAR
;
A
#
# COMPACT_ATOMS: atom_id res chain seq x y z
N MET A 1 5.13 23.89 3.79
CA MET A 1 5.83 22.58 3.59
C MET A 1 6.11 21.81 4.90
N ARG A 2 6.93 22.30 5.84
CA ARG A 2 7.24 21.58 7.11
C ARG A 2 6.00 21.15 7.91
N ARG A 3 5.01 22.02 8.06
CA ARG A 3 3.74 21.73 8.77
C ARG A 3 2.94 20.59 8.11
N ARG A 4 2.93 20.51 6.77
CA ARG A 4 2.25 19.45 6.03
C ARG A 4 2.96 18.10 6.18
N LEU A 5 4.28 18.08 6.07
CA LEU A 5 5.10 16.88 6.25
C LEU A 5 4.99 16.32 7.68
N VAL A 6 5.05 17.18 8.70
CA VAL A 6 4.82 16.78 10.09
C VAL A 6 3.40 16.23 10.26
N GLY A 7 2.40 16.89 9.69
CA GLY A 7 1.01 16.40 9.73
C GLY A 7 0.85 15.00 9.12
N ARG A 8 1.52 14.71 8.00
CA ARG A 8 1.49 13.38 7.35
C ARG A 8 2.22 12.31 8.15
N LEU A 9 3.36 12.65 8.75
CA LEU A 9 4.09 11.72 9.63
C LEU A 9 3.29 11.41 10.89
N VAL A 10 2.71 12.42 11.53
CA VAL A 10 1.82 12.24 12.69
C VAL A 10 0.62 11.39 12.30
N PHE A 11 0.01 11.63 11.14
CA PHE A 11 -1.08 10.80 10.64
C PHE A 11 -0.67 9.33 10.46
N ALA A 12 0.51 9.05 9.90
CA ALA A 12 1.04 7.69 9.76
C ALA A 12 1.23 7.00 11.13
N LEU A 13 1.79 7.71 12.11
CA LEU A 13 1.96 7.21 13.47
C LEU A 13 0.63 6.96 14.18
N VAL A 14 -0.31 7.90 14.07
CA VAL A 14 -1.67 7.76 14.63
C VAL A 14 -2.38 6.59 13.99
N LEU A 15 -2.28 6.42 12.66
CA LEU A 15 -2.87 5.28 11.96
C LEU A 15 -2.30 3.95 12.45
N ALA A 16 -0.98 3.87 12.66
CA ALA A 16 -0.32 2.68 13.20
C ALA A 16 -0.80 2.35 14.63
N VAL A 17 -0.88 3.37 15.50
CA VAL A 17 -1.39 3.23 16.87
C VAL A 17 -2.85 2.80 16.89
N VAL A 18 -3.69 3.41 16.05
CA VAL A 18 -5.11 3.08 15.93
C VAL A 18 -5.30 1.65 15.41
N ALA A 19 -4.51 1.22 14.42
CA ALA A 19 -4.54 -0.15 13.93
C ALA A 19 -4.12 -1.16 15.01
N PHE A 20 -3.04 -0.87 15.74
CA PHE A 20 -2.56 -1.69 16.86
C PHE A 20 -3.61 -1.82 17.97
N ALA A 21 -4.16 -0.70 18.44
CA ALA A 21 -5.22 -0.68 19.45
C ALA A 21 -6.51 -1.33 18.96
N GLY A 22 -6.85 -1.12 17.69
CA GLY A 22 -8.05 -1.65 17.04
C GLY A 22 -8.10 -3.17 17.06
N VAL A 23 -6.97 -3.86 16.86
CA VAL A 23 -6.92 -5.33 16.96
C VAL A 23 -7.35 -5.83 18.34
N TYR A 24 -6.89 -5.20 19.41
CA TYR A 24 -7.29 -5.59 20.77
C TYR A 24 -8.77 -5.35 21.04
N VAL A 25 -9.31 -4.21 20.59
CA VAL A 25 -10.75 -3.92 20.73
C VAL A 25 -11.58 -4.94 19.94
N LEU A 26 -11.19 -5.22 18.70
CA LEU A 26 -11.92 -6.16 17.84
C LEU A 26 -11.84 -7.60 18.36
N THR A 27 -10.72 -8.00 18.96
CA THR A 27 -10.56 -9.35 19.49
C THR A 27 -11.32 -9.54 20.81
N ASP A 28 -11.43 -8.50 21.63
CA ASP A 28 -12.24 -8.54 22.86
C ASP A 28 -13.75 -8.58 22.57
N LEU A 29 -14.18 -7.92 21.49
CA LEU A 29 -15.56 -8.00 20.99
C LEU A 29 -15.88 -9.33 20.29
N ALA A 30 -14.85 -10.04 19.81
CA ALA A 30 -15.03 -11.32 19.14
C ALA A 30 -15.33 -12.43 20.17
N PRO A 31 -16.33 -13.30 19.92
CA PRO A 31 -16.60 -14.42 20.81
C PRO A 31 -15.42 -15.40 20.85
N GLY A 32 -15.10 -15.91 22.06
CA GLY A 32 -14.10 -16.94 22.33
C GLY A 32 -12.97 -16.49 23.27
N ASP A 33 -12.61 -17.33 24.24
CA ASP A 33 -11.48 -17.07 25.14
C ASP A 33 -10.15 -17.37 24.42
N PRO A 34 -9.16 -16.45 24.38
CA PRO A 34 -7.83 -16.73 23.83
C PRO A 34 -7.12 -17.93 24.49
N LEU A 35 -7.55 -18.34 25.68
CA LEU A 35 -7.02 -19.52 26.37
C LEU A 35 -7.87 -20.79 26.18
N GLU A 36 -8.89 -20.80 25.32
CA GLU A 36 -9.77 -21.97 25.11
C GLU A 36 -9.02 -23.27 24.79
N ASP A 37 -8.00 -23.20 23.94
CA ASP A 37 -7.20 -24.39 23.59
C ASP A 37 -6.26 -24.81 24.73
N GLU A 38 -5.84 -23.87 25.58
CA GLU A 38 -5.00 -24.14 26.74
C GLU A 38 -5.81 -24.66 27.94
N MET A 39 -7.09 -24.29 28.02
CA MET A 39 -8.10 -24.83 28.95
C MET A 39 -8.41 -26.30 28.67
N ARG A 40 -8.29 -26.73 27.40
CA ARG A 40 -8.46 -28.14 27.03
C ARG A 40 -7.25 -29.00 27.39
N SER A 41 -6.06 -28.42 27.50
CA SER A 41 -4.80 -29.16 27.63
C SER A 41 -4.15 -29.09 29.02
N SER A 42 -4.45 -28.07 29.83
CA SER A 42 -3.80 -27.88 31.14
C SER A 42 -4.76 -27.33 32.21
N SER A 43 -4.57 -27.77 33.46
CA SER A 43 -5.35 -27.28 34.62
C SER A 43 -4.84 -25.93 35.19
N SER A 44 -3.79 -25.35 34.59
CA SER A 44 -3.10 -24.15 35.10
C SER A 44 -3.49 -22.85 34.38
N VAL A 45 -4.65 -22.83 33.72
CA VAL A 45 -5.10 -21.68 32.93
C VAL A 45 -5.25 -20.42 33.77
N ASP A 46 -5.76 -20.51 34.99
CA ASP A 46 -5.97 -19.34 35.84
C ASP A 46 -4.66 -18.61 36.18
N ALA A 47 -3.58 -19.37 36.41
CA ALA A 47 -2.25 -18.80 36.65
C ALA A 47 -1.73 -18.06 35.41
N LYS A 48 -1.98 -18.61 34.21
CA LYS A 48 -1.57 -17.99 32.94
C LYS A 48 -2.44 -16.79 32.57
N ARG A 49 -3.73 -16.83 32.90
CA ARG A 49 -4.69 -15.71 32.75
C ARG A 49 -4.25 -14.50 33.55
N HIS A 50 -3.81 -14.73 34.78
CA HIS A 50 -3.27 -13.69 35.65
C HIS A 50 -1.91 -13.15 35.15
N GLN A 51 -1.01 -14.02 34.68
CA GLN A 51 0.27 -13.59 34.08
C GLN A 51 0.08 -12.73 32.83
N LEU A 52 -0.88 -13.08 31.96
CA LEU A 52 -1.22 -12.31 30.77
C LEU A 52 -2.06 -11.05 31.06
N GLY A 53 -2.47 -10.86 32.32
CA GLY A 53 -3.28 -9.73 32.75
C GLY A 53 -4.67 -9.68 32.11
N LEU A 54 -5.19 -10.84 31.69
CA LEU A 54 -6.51 -10.96 31.07
C LEU A 54 -7.65 -10.70 32.07
N ASP A 55 -7.36 -10.76 33.37
CA ASP A 55 -8.31 -10.46 34.46
C ASP A 55 -8.57 -8.95 34.64
N ARG A 56 -7.76 -8.10 34.01
CA ARG A 56 -7.88 -6.65 34.13
C ARG A 56 -8.91 -6.09 33.14
N PRO A 57 -9.63 -5.02 33.49
CA PRO A 57 -10.57 -4.40 32.56
C PRO A 57 -9.85 -3.89 31.29
N LEU A 58 -10.55 -3.94 30.15
CA LEU A 58 -9.98 -3.62 28.84
C LEU A 58 -9.23 -2.27 28.77
N PRO A 59 -9.72 -1.17 29.36
CA PRO A 59 -8.99 0.10 29.35
C PRO A 59 -7.61 0.01 30.01
N VAL A 60 -7.49 -0.77 31.09
CA VAL A 60 -6.20 -0.97 31.79
C VAL A 60 -5.26 -1.82 30.95
N ARG A 61 -5.76 -2.89 30.34
CA ARG A 61 -4.97 -3.73 29.41
C ARG A 61 -4.44 -2.90 28.24
N LEU A 62 -5.30 -2.06 27.64
CA LEU A 62 -4.92 -1.20 26.54
C LEU A 62 -3.88 -0.16 26.98
N ALA A 63 -4.05 0.49 28.12
CA ALA A 63 -3.09 1.46 28.65
C ALA A 63 -1.69 0.84 28.85
N ILE A 64 -1.61 -0.37 29.42
CA ILE A 64 -0.33 -1.08 29.62
C ILE A 64 0.32 -1.41 28.27
N ARG A 65 -0.47 -1.85 27.28
CA ARG A 65 0.02 -2.17 25.93
C ARG A 65 0.49 -0.93 25.19
N MET A 66 -0.24 0.18 25.33
CA MET A 66 0.18 1.48 24.77
C MET A 66 1.46 2.00 25.42
N ALA A 67 1.65 1.78 26.73
CA ALA A 67 2.88 2.11 27.43
C ALA A 67 4.06 1.25 26.94
N ARG A 68 3.86 -0.05 26.74
CA ARG A 68 4.87 -0.95 26.15
C ARG A 68 5.22 -0.57 24.71
N LEU A 69 4.22 -0.25 23.90
CA LEU A 69 4.40 0.23 22.52
C LEU A 69 5.25 1.50 22.45
N ALA A 70 5.14 2.40 23.43
CA ALA A 70 5.96 3.62 23.49
C ALA A 70 7.47 3.34 23.65
N VAL A 71 7.84 2.18 24.18
CA VAL A 71 9.24 1.70 24.31
C VAL A 71 9.56 0.68 23.20
N LEU A 72 8.70 0.56 22.18
CA LEU A 72 8.81 -0.41 21.08
C LEU A 72 8.78 -1.88 21.53
N ASP A 73 8.20 -2.16 22.69
CA ASP A 73 7.92 -3.52 23.15
C ASP A 73 6.54 -3.95 22.67
N LEU A 74 6.52 -4.81 21.64
CA LEU A 74 5.32 -5.41 21.07
C LEU A 74 4.88 -6.68 21.80
N GLY A 75 5.63 -7.10 22.83
CA GLY A 75 5.40 -8.35 23.54
C GLY A 75 5.97 -9.58 22.84
N THR A 76 5.54 -10.73 23.31
CA THR A 76 5.97 -12.05 22.86
C THR A 76 4.79 -12.82 22.28
N SER A 77 5.01 -13.47 21.15
CA SER A 77 4.01 -14.31 20.51
C SER A 77 3.74 -15.56 21.35
N LEU A 78 2.48 -15.82 21.65
CA LEU A 78 2.03 -17.04 22.33
C LEU A 78 2.23 -18.29 21.46
N ARG A 79 2.08 -18.14 20.14
CA ARG A 79 2.19 -19.25 19.19
C ARG A 79 3.62 -19.64 18.87
N TYR A 80 4.49 -18.65 18.65
CA TYR A 80 5.87 -18.87 18.19
C TYR A 80 6.91 -18.79 19.31
N ASP A 81 6.51 -18.40 20.53
CA ASP A 81 7.39 -18.21 21.68
C ASP A 81 8.61 -17.33 21.38
N GLN A 82 8.38 -16.27 20.60
CA GLN A 82 9.40 -15.35 20.12
C GLN A 82 8.93 -13.88 20.27
N PRO A 83 9.87 -12.92 20.38
CA PRO A 83 9.53 -11.51 20.35
C PRO A 83 8.74 -11.15 19.09
N VAL A 84 7.63 -10.43 19.25
CA VAL A 84 6.78 -10.04 18.12
C VAL A 84 7.56 -9.16 17.14
N LEU A 85 8.43 -8.28 17.65
CA LEU A 85 9.24 -7.39 16.83
C LEU A 85 10.13 -8.13 15.83
N THR A 86 10.74 -9.26 16.21
CA THR A 86 11.63 -10.02 15.32
C THR A 86 10.85 -10.71 14.21
N LEU A 87 9.71 -11.32 14.55
CA LEU A 87 8.82 -11.96 13.58
C LEU A 87 8.28 -10.93 12.58
N VAL A 88 7.78 -9.80 13.09
CA VAL A 88 7.24 -8.72 12.27
C VAL A 88 8.30 -8.12 11.35
N ALA A 89 9.52 -7.85 11.84
CA ALA A 89 10.59 -7.28 11.01
C ALA A 89 10.99 -8.23 9.85
N GLN A 90 11.08 -9.53 10.13
CA GLN A 90 11.40 -10.53 9.11
C GLN A 90 10.31 -10.61 8.04
N ARG A 91 9.03 -10.62 8.44
CA ARG A 91 7.90 -10.69 7.50
C ARG A 91 7.65 -9.37 6.76
N ALA A 92 7.90 -8.24 7.40
CA ALA A 92 7.79 -6.91 6.79
C ALA A 92 8.72 -6.77 5.59
N THR A 93 9.94 -7.31 5.68
CA THR A 93 10.90 -7.27 4.57
C THR A 93 10.35 -7.95 3.32
N THR A 94 9.70 -9.11 3.48
CA THR A 94 9.08 -9.86 2.36
C THR A 94 7.96 -9.06 1.69
N THR A 95 7.06 -8.47 2.48
CA THR A 95 5.93 -7.67 1.96
C THR A 95 6.42 -6.37 1.30
N LEU A 96 7.45 -5.72 1.85
CA LEU A 96 8.07 -4.55 1.25
C LEU A 96 8.73 -4.87 -0.10
N GLN A 97 9.50 -5.95 -0.19
CA GLN A 97 10.12 -6.39 -1.44
C GLN A 97 9.06 -6.68 -2.52
N ALA A 98 7.96 -7.34 -2.14
CA ALA A 98 6.84 -7.63 -3.02
C ALA A 98 6.18 -6.35 -3.54
N GLY A 99 5.82 -5.44 -2.62
CA GLY A 99 5.15 -4.18 -2.95
C GLY A 99 6.02 -3.28 -3.84
N LEU A 100 7.31 -3.15 -3.53
CA LEU A 100 8.26 -2.37 -4.33
C LEU A 100 8.47 -2.98 -5.71
N ALA A 101 8.69 -4.29 -5.80
CA ALA A 101 8.85 -4.98 -7.09
C ALA A 101 7.58 -4.84 -7.94
N ALA A 102 6.40 -4.98 -7.33
CA ALA A 102 5.13 -4.82 -8.03
C ALA A 102 4.92 -3.39 -8.52
N LEU A 103 5.24 -2.38 -7.70
CA LEU A 103 5.14 -0.96 -8.07
C LEU A 103 6.09 -0.62 -9.22
N LEU A 104 7.34 -1.05 -9.14
CA LEU A 104 8.34 -0.81 -10.19
C LEU A 104 7.91 -1.45 -11.51
N LEU A 105 7.46 -2.70 -11.47
CA LEU A 105 6.94 -3.40 -12.66
C LEU A 105 5.68 -2.70 -13.20
N ALA A 106 4.79 -2.25 -12.32
CA ALA A 106 3.59 -1.54 -12.70
C ALA A 106 3.89 -0.19 -13.38
N LEU A 107 4.88 0.55 -12.89
CA LEU A 107 5.36 1.79 -13.51
C LEU A 107 6.04 1.52 -14.86
N LEU A 108 6.89 0.48 -14.92
CA LEU A 108 7.62 0.10 -16.12
C LEU A 108 6.70 -0.33 -17.27
N ILE A 109 5.56 -0.93 -16.95
CA ILE A 109 4.56 -1.36 -17.95
C ILE A 109 3.53 -0.26 -18.20
N GLY A 110 2.94 0.28 -17.13
CA GLY A 110 1.82 1.20 -17.19
C GLY A 110 2.17 2.55 -17.79
N VAL A 111 3.31 3.15 -17.42
CA VAL A 111 3.69 4.48 -17.96
C VAL A 111 3.92 4.41 -19.47
N PRO A 112 4.75 3.49 -20.02
CA PRO A 112 4.88 3.37 -21.46
C PRO A 112 3.57 3.00 -22.14
N ALA A 113 2.78 2.07 -21.60
CA ALA A 113 1.49 1.69 -22.16
C ALA A 113 0.55 2.91 -22.31
N GLY A 114 0.47 3.77 -21.29
CA GLY A 114 -0.38 4.96 -21.33
C GLY A 114 0.10 6.01 -22.34
N VAL A 115 1.42 6.18 -22.45
CA VAL A 115 2.04 7.03 -23.49
C VAL A 115 1.74 6.48 -24.89
N LEU A 116 1.84 5.16 -25.09
CA LEU A 116 1.53 4.52 -26.35
C LEU A 116 0.04 4.63 -26.70
N ALA A 117 -0.86 4.45 -25.73
CA ALA A 117 -2.31 4.51 -25.91
C ALA A 117 -2.77 5.90 -26.38
N SER A 118 -2.27 6.97 -25.74
CA SER A 118 -2.61 8.37 -26.10
C SER A 118 -1.92 8.82 -27.40
N ARG A 119 -0.70 8.31 -27.70
CA ARG A 119 -0.03 8.62 -28.98
C ARG A 119 -0.62 7.89 -30.18
N SER A 120 -1.20 6.71 -30.00
CA SER A 120 -1.53 5.83 -31.13
C SER A 120 -2.65 6.39 -32.02
N THR A 121 -2.30 6.67 -33.28
CA THR A 121 -3.28 6.93 -34.35
C THR A 121 -4.06 5.66 -34.71
N SER A 122 -3.46 4.48 -34.51
CA SER A 122 -4.13 3.20 -34.76
C SER A 122 -5.25 2.97 -33.74
N ARG A 123 -6.48 2.83 -34.27
CA ARG A 123 -7.67 2.49 -33.48
C ARG A 123 -7.48 1.14 -32.77
N VAL A 124 -6.85 0.16 -33.42
CA VAL A 124 -6.64 -1.19 -32.86
C VAL A 124 -5.72 -1.14 -31.64
N VAL A 125 -4.58 -0.47 -31.72
CA VAL A 125 -3.63 -0.38 -30.58
C VAL A 125 -4.28 0.33 -29.39
N ARG A 126 -5.00 1.43 -29.64
CA ARG A 126 -5.67 2.19 -28.58
C ARG A 126 -6.77 1.36 -27.90
N HIS A 127 -7.64 0.71 -28.67
CA HIS A 127 -8.71 -0.12 -28.11
C HIS A 127 -8.17 -1.42 -27.49
N GLY A 128 -7.07 -1.96 -28.03
CA GLY A 128 -6.40 -3.13 -27.47
C GLY A 128 -5.82 -2.86 -26.09
N ILE A 129 -5.02 -1.80 -25.94
CA ILE A 129 -4.47 -1.39 -24.63
C ILE A 129 -5.59 -1.06 -23.65
N ALA A 130 -6.60 -0.30 -24.08
CA ALA A 130 -7.74 0.03 -23.22
C ALA A 130 -8.54 -1.21 -22.81
N GLY A 131 -8.78 -2.15 -23.74
CA GLY A 131 -9.49 -3.39 -23.48
C GLY A 131 -8.76 -4.28 -22.47
N VAL A 132 -7.45 -4.49 -22.68
CA VAL A 132 -6.60 -5.23 -21.72
C VAL A 132 -6.60 -4.56 -20.35
N SER A 133 -6.48 -3.22 -20.30
CA SER A 133 -6.48 -2.48 -19.04
C SER A 133 -7.82 -2.59 -18.31
N ILE A 134 -8.94 -2.53 -19.04
CA ILE A 134 -10.28 -2.74 -18.46
C ILE A 134 -10.42 -4.15 -17.91
N LEU A 135 -9.98 -5.17 -18.65
CA LEU A 135 -10.01 -6.56 -18.16
C LEU A 135 -9.19 -6.72 -16.88
N LEU A 136 -7.94 -6.23 -16.86
CA LEU A 136 -7.06 -6.29 -15.69
C LEU A 136 -7.63 -5.54 -14.47
N LEU A 137 -8.29 -4.41 -14.68
CA LEU A 137 -8.96 -3.66 -13.61
C LEU A 137 -10.25 -4.33 -13.12
N SER A 138 -10.87 -5.15 -13.95
CA SER A 138 -12.12 -5.84 -13.62
C SER A 138 -11.89 -7.09 -12.78
N ILE A 139 -10.67 -7.64 -12.81
CA ILE A 139 -10.32 -8.84 -12.05
C ILE A 139 -9.69 -8.40 -10.71
N PRO A 140 -10.27 -8.77 -9.57
CA PRO A 140 -9.63 -8.54 -8.27
C PRO A 140 -8.23 -9.19 -8.21
N ALA A 141 -7.26 -8.51 -7.59
CA ALA A 141 -5.87 -9.00 -7.51
C ALA A 141 -5.76 -10.42 -6.94
N LEU A 142 -6.63 -10.78 -5.98
CA LEU A 142 -6.74 -12.13 -5.43
C LEU A 142 -7.13 -13.18 -6.50
N VAL A 143 -8.16 -12.89 -7.29
CA VAL A 143 -8.63 -13.79 -8.36
C VAL A 143 -7.55 -13.94 -9.42
N PHE A 144 -6.89 -12.84 -9.76
CA PHE A 144 -5.79 -12.87 -10.72
C PHE A 144 -4.58 -13.67 -10.20
N ALA A 145 -4.26 -13.55 -8.91
CA ALA A 145 -3.25 -14.38 -8.25
C ALA A 145 -3.62 -15.88 -8.29
N LEU A 146 -4.89 -16.24 -8.05
CA LEU A 146 -5.36 -17.63 -8.16
C LEU A 146 -5.19 -18.17 -9.57
N LEU A 147 -5.57 -17.40 -10.60
CA LEU A 147 -5.40 -17.79 -12.00
C LEU A 147 -3.91 -18.02 -12.34
N LEU A 148 -3.04 -17.11 -11.91
CA LEU A 148 -1.59 -17.26 -12.13
C LEU A 148 -0.99 -18.40 -11.32
N ALA A 149 -1.49 -18.69 -10.12
CA ALA A 149 -1.03 -19.81 -9.31
C ALA A 149 -1.32 -21.15 -10.00
N VAL A 150 -2.49 -21.31 -10.64
CA VAL A 150 -2.81 -22.51 -11.43
C VAL A 150 -1.84 -22.69 -12.59
N ILE A 151 -1.50 -21.60 -13.30
CA ILE A 151 -0.54 -21.62 -14.41
C ILE A 151 0.89 -21.88 -13.89
N ALA A 152 1.23 -21.37 -12.71
CA ALA A 152 2.55 -21.57 -12.11
C ALA A 152 2.82 -23.02 -11.73
N THR A 153 1.79 -23.74 -11.28
CA THR A 153 1.88 -25.19 -10.96
C THR A 153 2.25 -26.03 -12.19
N SER A 154 1.86 -25.61 -13.40
CA SER A 154 2.22 -26.30 -14.65
C SER A 154 3.45 -25.72 -15.34
N GLY A 155 3.75 -24.43 -15.14
CA GLY A 155 4.81 -23.68 -15.84
C GLY A 155 6.09 -23.40 -15.03
N GLY A 156 6.15 -23.79 -13.75
CA GLY A 156 7.34 -23.64 -12.89
C GLY A 156 7.64 -22.19 -12.48
N LEU A 157 6.66 -21.28 -12.55
CA LEU A 157 6.87 -19.90 -12.11
C LEU A 157 7.06 -19.85 -10.58
N PRO A 158 8.10 -19.17 -10.07
CA PRO A 158 8.31 -19.07 -8.63
C PRO A 158 7.16 -18.28 -7.98
N SER A 159 6.74 -18.69 -6.78
CA SER A 159 5.61 -18.06 -6.06
C SER A 159 5.80 -16.55 -5.86
N PHE A 160 7.04 -16.08 -5.74
CA PHE A 160 7.35 -14.65 -5.71
C PHE A 160 6.94 -13.92 -6.98
N ALA A 161 7.24 -14.49 -8.15
CA ALA A 161 6.91 -13.88 -9.42
C ALA A 161 5.39 -13.85 -9.60
N VAL A 162 4.68 -14.91 -9.20
CA VAL A 162 3.21 -14.94 -9.19
C VAL A 162 2.65 -13.79 -8.33
N MET A 163 3.18 -13.60 -7.13
CA MET A 163 2.77 -12.50 -6.25
C MET A 163 3.06 -11.13 -6.86
N VAL A 164 4.26 -10.91 -7.39
CA VAL A 164 4.65 -9.62 -7.98
C VAL A 164 3.82 -9.32 -9.23
N ILE A 165 3.64 -10.28 -10.13
CA ILE A 165 2.89 -10.10 -11.38
C ILE A 165 1.41 -9.89 -11.09
N SER A 166 0.84 -10.63 -10.14
CA SER A 166 -0.58 -10.51 -9.79
C SER A 166 -0.94 -9.15 -9.20
N LEU A 167 -0.02 -8.55 -8.45
CA LEU A 167 -0.14 -7.19 -7.92
C LEU A 167 0.19 -6.13 -8.98
N ALA A 168 1.24 -6.36 -9.79
CA ALA A 168 1.75 -5.37 -10.74
C ALA A 168 0.83 -5.12 -11.93
N LEU A 169 0.23 -6.16 -12.53
CA LEU A 169 -0.53 -5.99 -13.78
C LEU A 169 -1.82 -5.17 -13.61
N PRO A 170 -2.67 -5.40 -12.59
CA PRO A 170 -3.81 -4.54 -12.32
C PRO A 170 -3.39 -3.10 -12.00
N ALA A 171 -2.30 -2.92 -11.24
CA ALA A 171 -1.74 -1.60 -10.97
C ALA A 171 -1.17 -0.93 -12.23
N ALA A 172 -0.56 -1.69 -13.13
CA ALA A 172 -0.06 -1.20 -14.42
C ALA A 172 -1.21 -0.68 -15.28
N ALA A 173 -2.34 -1.37 -15.30
CA ALA A 173 -3.56 -0.93 -15.98
C ALA A 173 -4.11 0.37 -15.38
N LEU A 174 -4.06 0.54 -14.06
CA LEU A 174 -4.43 1.80 -13.42
C LEU A 174 -3.48 2.93 -13.82
N ILE A 175 -2.16 2.69 -13.76
CA ILE A 175 -1.12 3.65 -14.14
C ILE A 175 -1.21 4.02 -15.62
N GLU A 176 -1.47 3.06 -16.50
CA GLU A 176 -1.71 3.27 -17.93
C GLU A 176 -2.82 4.29 -18.14
N ARG A 177 -3.99 4.07 -17.55
CA ARG A 177 -5.14 4.97 -17.70
C ARG A 177 -4.87 6.35 -17.12
N LEU A 178 -4.17 6.41 -15.99
CA LEU A 178 -3.77 7.66 -15.36
C LEU A 178 -2.80 8.45 -16.25
N GLN A 179 -1.79 7.77 -16.78
CA GLN A 179 -0.82 8.38 -17.67
C GLN A 179 -1.45 8.82 -19.00
N ALA A 180 -2.34 8.01 -19.58
CA ALA A 180 -3.08 8.37 -20.78
C ALA A 180 -3.94 9.63 -20.55
N ARG A 181 -4.69 9.70 -19.45
CA ARG A 181 -5.48 10.88 -19.06
C ARG A 181 -4.63 12.11 -18.80
N GLY A 182 -3.50 11.94 -18.11
CA GLY A 182 -2.56 13.02 -17.83
C GLY A 182 -1.96 13.58 -19.12
N LEU A 183 -1.57 12.69 -20.05
CA LEU A 183 -1.05 13.10 -21.36
C LEU A 183 -2.12 13.79 -22.20
N ASP A 184 -3.37 13.34 -22.09
CA ASP A 184 -4.50 13.95 -22.79
C ASP A 184 -4.85 15.34 -22.24
N GLY A 185 -4.65 15.58 -20.95
CA GLY A 185 -4.89 16.88 -20.31
C GLY A 185 -3.87 17.96 -20.70
N VAL A 186 -2.62 17.58 -20.98
CA VAL A 186 -1.54 18.53 -21.33
C VAL A 186 -1.47 18.84 -22.83
N GLN A 187 -2.35 18.27 -23.66
CA GLN A 187 -2.28 18.39 -25.12
C GLN A 187 -2.35 19.83 -25.64
N HIS A 188 -3.00 20.72 -24.88
CA HIS A 188 -3.24 22.13 -25.21
C HIS A 188 -2.28 23.09 -24.49
N GLU A 189 -1.19 22.57 -23.93
CA GLU A 189 -0.16 23.40 -23.32
C GLU A 189 0.61 24.20 -24.37
N ARG A 190 0.81 25.50 -24.10
CA ARG A 190 1.37 26.46 -25.05
C ARG A 190 2.75 26.04 -25.57
N CYS A 191 3.52 25.33 -24.74
CA CYS A 191 4.83 24.79 -25.12
C CYS A 191 4.75 23.69 -26.19
N LEU A 192 3.69 22.87 -26.16
CA LEU A 192 3.46 21.82 -27.16
C LEU A 192 2.96 22.42 -28.46
N ASP A 193 2.10 23.43 -28.41
CA ASP A 193 1.65 24.17 -29.61
C ASP A 193 2.81 24.87 -30.31
N ALA A 194 3.70 25.52 -29.55
CA ALA A 194 4.92 26.10 -30.10
C ALA A 194 5.83 25.05 -30.74
N ALA A 195 5.98 23.87 -30.13
CA ALA A 195 6.75 22.77 -30.71
C ALA A 195 6.14 22.23 -32.01
N ARG A 196 4.80 22.14 -32.09
CA ARG A 196 4.07 21.76 -33.31
C ARG A 196 4.26 22.80 -34.42
N ALA A 197 4.14 24.09 -34.09
CA ALA A 197 4.34 25.19 -35.04
C ALA A 197 5.77 25.22 -35.62
N ARG A 198 6.76 24.75 -34.84
CA ARG A 198 8.15 24.59 -35.29
C ARG A 198 8.42 23.31 -36.09
N GLY A 199 7.41 22.50 -36.38
CA GLY A 199 7.54 21.27 -37.17
C GLY A 199 8.21 20.10 -36.44
N VAL A 200 8.31 20.13 -35.10
CA VAL A 200 8.92 19.03 -34.34
C VAL A 200 8.08 17.76 -34.53
N PRO A 201 8.68 16.61 -34.86
CA PRO A 201 7.92 15.39 -35.12
C PRO A 201 7.19 14.91 -33.85
N ARG A 202 5.96 14.41 -34.02
CA ARG A 202 5.06 13.99 -32.92
C ARG A 202 5.72 13.02 -31.93
N ARG A 203 6.65 12.17 -32.38
CA ARG A 203 7.41 11.25 -31.50
C ARG A 203 8.30 11.99 -30.50
N ILE A 204 8.98 13.05 -30.94
CA ILE A 204 9.85 13.86 -30.08
C ILE A 204 8.98 14.70 -29.15
N ILE A 205 7.88 15.28 -29.65
CA ILE A 205 6.93 16.03 -28.80
C ILE A 205 6.44 15.15 -27.65
N THR A 206 6.02 13.91 -27.92
CA THR A 206 5.55 13.01 -26.86
C THR A 206 6.64 12.62 -25.87
N TRP A 207 7.76 12.05 -26.34
CA TRP A 207 8.80 11.46 -25.48
C TRP A 207 9.82 12.45 -24.93
N ARG A 208 9.79 13.72 -25.33
CA ARG A 208 10.69 14.74 -24.79
C ARG A 208 9.95 15.87 -24.08
N HIS A 209 8.73 16.20 -24.50
CA HIS A 209 8.02 17.40 -24.02
C HIS A 209 6.71 17.09 -23.30
N ALA A 210 5.91 16.14 -23.78
CA ALA A 210 4.58 15.88 -23.22
C ALA A 210 4.61 14.92 -22.02
N TRP A 211 5.37 13.82 -22.08
CA TRP A 211 5.40 12.86 -20.96
C TRP A 211 5.95 13.43 -19.65
N PRO A 212 6.99 14.31 -19.60
CA PRO A 212 7.46 14.86 -18.34
C PRO A 212 6.43 15.80 -17.73
N LEU A 213 5.60 16.42 -18.58
CA LEU A 213 4.53 17.32 -18.18
C LEU A 213 3.33 16.57 -17.60
N SER A 214 3.14 15.29 -17.96
CA SER A 214 2.09 14.43 -17.39
C SER A 214 2.54 13.64 -16.16
N LEU A 215 3.85 13.54 -15.89
CA LEU A 215 4.40 12.83 -14.72
C LEU A 215 3.81 13.24 -13.37
N PRO A 216 3.52 14.53 -13.10
CA PRO A 216 2.91 14.92 -11.83
C PRO A 216 1.57 14.21 -11.55
N ALA A 217 0.79 13.87 -12.58
CA ALA A 217 -0.47 13.14 -12.41
C ALA A 217 -0.25 11.68 -11.94
N VAL A 218 0.75 11.00 -12.51
CA VAL A 218 1.10 9.62 -12.12
C VAL A 218 1.74 9.59 -10.74
N LEU A 219 2.68 10.49 -10.48
CA LEU A 219 3.35 10.60 -9.19
C LEU A 219 2.39 11.03 -8.09
N GLY A 220 1.41 11.88 -8.43
CA GLY A 220 0.26 12.29 -7.64
C GLY A 220 -0.42 11.13 -6.91
N LEU A 221 -0.59 10.02 -7.62
CA LEU A 221 -1.28 8.83 -7.10
C LEU A 221 -0.36 7.65 -6.86
N ALA A 222 0.94 7.74 -7.18
CA ALA A 222 1.89 6.65 -6.98
C ALA A 222 1.94 6.18 -5.51
N GLY A 223 1.87 7.11 -4.56
CA GLY A 223 1.79 6.77 -3.13
C GLY A 223 0.52 6.01 -2.76
N THR A 224 -0.62 6.44 -3.29
CA THR A 224 -1.91 5.76 -3.11
C THR A 224 -1.88 4.36 -3.72
N ILE A 225 -1.34 4.22 -4.92
CA ILE A 225 -1.20 2.93 -5.61
C ILE A 225 -0.26 2.01 -4.81
N ALA A 226 0.86 2.53 -4.32
CA ALA A 226 1.78 1.76 -3.49
C ALA A 226 1.13 1.28 -2.18
N GLY A 227 0.32 2.12 -1.53
CA GLY A 227 -0.49 1.72 -0.38
C GLY A 227 -1.53 0.64 -0.71
N GLN A 228 -2.20 0.76 -1.86
CA GLN A 228 -3.14 -0.26 -2.35
C GLN A 228 -2.44 -1.59 -2.65
N LEU A 229 -1.23 -1.55 -3.22
CA LEU A 229 -0.42 -2.74 -3.48
C LEU A 229 -0.06 -3.47 -2.20
N LEU A 230 0.38 -2.74 -1.17
CA LEU A 230 0.71 -3.30 0.14
C LEU A 230 -0.53 -3.88 0.84
N SER A 231 -1.66 -3.20 0.77
CA SER A 231 -2.92 -3.70 1.31
C SER A 231 -3.44 -4.93 0.53
N GLY A 232 -3.28 -4.95 -0.79
CA GLY A 232 -3.68 -6.06 -1.64
C GLY A 232 -2.76 -7.28 -1.53
N ALA A 233 -1.49 -7.07 -1.16
CA ALA A 233 -0.52 -8.13 -0.96
C ALA A 233 -0.98 -9.15 0.10
N LEU A 234 -1.72 -8.72 1.12
CA LEU A 234 -2.26 -9.62 2.16
C LEU A 234 -3.07 -10.78 1.56
N ALA A 235 -3.94 -10.47 0.60
CA ALA A 235 -4.80 -11.46 -0.05
C ALA A 235 -3.99 -12.38 -0.97
N VAL A 236 -2.98 -11.84 -1.65
CA VAL A 236 -2.11 -12.58 -2.58
C VAL A 236 -1.11 -13.47 -1.83
N GLU A 237 -0.66 -13.07 -0.65
CA GLU A 237 0.22 -13.87 0.23
C GLU A 237 -0.45 -15.19 0.64
N LEU A 238 -1.76 -15.18 0.91
CA LEU A 238 -2.54 -16.38 1.23
C LEU A 238 -2.54 -17.39 0.07
N VAL A 239 -2.64 -16.91 -1.16
CA VAL A 239 -2.66 -17.77 -2.36
C VAL A 239 -1.28 -18.30 -2.72
N THR A 240 -0.26 -17.47 -2.56
CA THR A 240 1.12 -17.81 -2.94
C THR A 240 1.89 -18.51 -1.81
N SER A 241 1.24 -18.75 -0.67
CA SER A 241 1.80 -19.32 0.56
C SER A 241 3.11 -18.66 0.98
N ARG A 242 3.24 -17.35 0.71
CA ARG A 242 4.46 -16.61 1.03
C ARG A 242 4.30 -15.93 2.37
N SER A 243 5.29 -16.19 3.22
CA SER A 243 5.41 -15.66 4.57
C SER A 243 5.68 -14.15 4.59
N GLY A 244 4.63 -13.35 4.41
CA GLY A 244 4.63 -11.89 4.63
C GLY A 244 3.80 -11.47 5.84
N LEU A 245 3.61 -10.17 6.01
CA LEU A 245 2.86 -9.60 7.14
C LEU A 245 1.37 -9.98 7.11
N GLY A 246 0.77 -10.14 5.93
CA GLY A 246 -0.64 -10.47 5.82
C GLY A 246 -0.94 -11.88 6.24
N LEU A 247 -0.17 -12.84 5.72
CA LEU A 247 -0.28 -14.22 6.17
C LEU A 247 -0.01 -14.34 7.68
N LEU A 248 1.02 -13.66 8.20
CA LEU A 248 1.33 -13.66 9.64
C LEU A 248 0.19 -13.06 10.47
N THR A 249 -0.46 -11.98 10.00
CA THR A 249 -1.63 -11.40 10.67
C THR A 249 -2.79 -12.39 10.70
N PHE A 250 -3.05 -13.06 9.58
CA PHE A 250 -4.12 -14.05 9.47
C PHE A 250 -3.88 -15.25 10.40
N GLU A 251 -2.65 -15.76 10.44
CA GLU A 251 -2.23 -16.85 11.33
C GLU A 251 -2.33 -16.46 12.82
N ALA A 252 -1.96 -15.22 13.16
CA ALA A 252 -2.04 -14.69 14.51
C ALA A 252 -3.50 -14.54 14.98
N LEU A 253 -4.38 -14.01 14.12
CA LEU A 253 -5.81 -13.89 14.42
C LEU A 253 -6.47 -15.25 14.63
N HIS A 254 -6.14 -16.24 13.79
CA HIS A 254 -6.67 -17.61 13.95
C HIS A 254 -6.15 -18.29 15.22
N ALA A 255 -4.89 -18.04 15.59
CA ALA A 255 -4.32 -18.56 16.82
C ALA A 255 -4.63 -17.73 18.07
N ARG A 256 -5.49 -16.70 17.96
CA ARG A 256 -5.81 -15.77 19.06
C ARG A 256 -4.58 -15.12 19.71
N ASP A 257 -3.49 -15.00 18.96
CA ASP A 257 -2.26 -14.34 19.39
C ASP A 257 -2.40 -12.82 19.20
N MET A 258 -2.97 -12.17 20.22
CA MET A 258 -3.32 -10.75 20.15
C MET A 258 -2.11 -9.83 20.00
N ASP A 259 -1.01 -10.14 20.66
CA ASP A 259 0.20 -9.30 20.63
C ASP A 259 0.85 -9.36 19.24
N LEU A 260 0.91 -10.55 18.63
CA LEU A 260 1.39 -10.71 17.26
C LEU A 260 0.44 -10.07 16.24
N ALA A 261 -0.87 -10.27 16.36
CA ALA A 261 -1.84 -9.70 15.43
C ALA A 261 -1.83 -8.17 15.46
N ALA A 262 -1.78 -7.57 16.66
CA ALA A 262 -1.70 -6.12 16.84
C ALA A 262 -0.38 -5.56 16.28
N GLY A 263 0.74 -6.22 16.57
CA GLY A 263 2.06 -5.85 16.04
C GLY A 263 2.11 -5.85 14.52
N CYS A 264 1.55 -6.87 13.87
CA CYS A 264 1.46 -6.93 12.41
C CYS A 264 0.56 -5.82 11.85
N ALA A 265 -0.65 -5.63 12.38
CA ALA A 265 -1.60 -4.62 11.90
C ALA A 265 -1.03 -3.19 12.05
N GLY A 266 -0.44 -2.87 13.20
CA GLY A 266 0.23 -1.59 13.44
C GLY A 266 1.40 -1.37 12.49
N THR A 267 2.18 -2.41 12.21
CA THR A 267 3.33 -2.32 11.29
C THR A 267 2.88 -2.14 9.83
N VAL A 268 1.85 -2.85 9.37
CA VAL A 268 1.29 -2.64 8.03
C VAL A 268 0.79 -1.20 7.89
N ALA A 269 0.04 -0.70 8.87
CA ALA A 269 -0.44 0.68 8.90
C ALA A 269 0.72 1.70 8.88
N LEU A 270 1.78 1.45 9.65
CA LEU A 270 2.98 2.28 9.65
C LEU A 270 3.66 2.29 8.28
N ILE A 271 3.87 1.12 7.68
CA ILE A 271 4.51 0.99 6.36
C ILE A 271 3.70 1.74 5.30
N VAL A 272 2.38 1.55 5.26
CA VAL A 272 1.50 2.25 4.31
C VAL A 272 1.58 3.77 4.52
N GLY A 273 1.56 4.22 5.78
CA GLY A 273 1.71 5.64 6.11
C GLY A 273 3.06 6.22 5.68
N LEU A 274 4.16 5.49 5.88
CA LEU A 274 5.51 5.89 5.47
C LEU A 274 5.66 5.94 3.94
N VAL A 275 5.03 5.02 3.23
CA VAL A 275 5.01 5.01 1.76
C VAL A 275 4.21 6.21 1.22
N ALA A 276 3.05 6.50 1.80
CA ALA A 276 2.27 7.69 1.45
C ALA A 276 3.06 8.98 1.73
N PHE A 277 3.71 9.07 2.90
CA PHE A 277 4.59 10.18 3.25
C PHE A 277 5.73 10.35 2.24
N SER A 278 6.37 9.25 1.84
CA SER A 278 7.46 9.27 0.86
C SER A 278 6.99 9.82 -0.50
N ALA A 279 5.79 9.42 -0.94
CA ALA A 279 5.21 9.94 -2.18
C ALA A 279 4.88 11.44 -2.09
N ASP A 280 4.34 11.90 -0.96
CA ASP A 280 4.07 13.33 -0.74
C ASP A 280 5.37 14.15 -0.76
N VAL A 281 6.46 13.62 -0.21
CA VAL A 281 7.78 14.28 -0.26
C VAL A 281 8.27 14.38 -1.70
N ILE A 282 8.19 13.30 -2.48
CA ILE A 282 8.59 13.30 -3.90
C ILE A 282 7.76 14.31 -4.70
N GLN A 283 6.44 14.35 -4.48
CA GLN A 283 5.57 15.34 -5.12
C GLN A 283 5.91 16.76 -4.74
N ALA A 284 6.16 17.03 -3.46
CA ALA A 284 6.51 18.36 -2.98
C ALA A 284 7.86 18.83 -3.53
N TRP A 285 8.79 17.91 -3.82
CA TRP A 285 10.05 18.22 -4.50
C TRP A 285 9.85 18.53 -5.98
N MET A 286 8.91 17.85 -6.63
CA MET A 286 8.67 18.00 -8.07
C MET A 286 7.74 19.16 -8.44
N ASP A 287 6.83 19.56 -7.54
CA ASP A 287 5.90 20.66 -7.78
C ASP A 287 6.11 21.83 -6.80
N PRO A 288 6.95 22.83 -7.18
CA PRO A 288 7.13 24.03 -6.37
C PRO A 288 5.89 24.95 -6.35
N ARG A 289 4.85 24.71 -7.15
CA ARG A 289 3.63 25.56 -7.17
C ARG A 289 2.72 25.33 -5.98
N ILE A 290 2.83 24.18 -5.30
CA ILE A 290 2.07 23.87 -4.08
C ILE A 290 2.43 24.86 -2.95
N ALA A 291 3.63 25.44 -2.98
CA ALA A 291 4.05 26.49 -2.05
C ALA A 291 3.28 27.81 -2.24
N ILE A 292 2.82 28.11 -3.45
CA ILE A 292 2.19 29.40 -3.80
C ILE A 292 0.73 29.46 -3.33
N LEU A 293 0.02 28.32 -3.31
CA LEU A 293 -1.37 28.24 -2.83
C LEU A 293 -1.48 28.36 -1.31
N ASP A 294 -0.47 27.89 -0.56
CA ASP A 294 -0.39 28.10 0.89
C ASP A 294 -0.16 29.59 1.24
N ASP A 295 0.57 30.33 0.40
CA ASP A 295 0.86 31.75 0.62
C ASP A 295 -0.38 32.63 0.36
N GLN A 296 -1.21 32.27 -0.62
CA GLN A 296 -2.49 32.97 -0.85
C GLN A 296 -3.55 32.67 0.22
N ALA A 297 -3.54 31.48 0.81
CA ALA A 297 -4.44 31.14 1.93
C ALA A 297 -3.98 31.74 3.29
N ALA A 298 -2.72 32.16 3.39
CA ALA A 298 -2.15 32.78 4.58
C ALA A 298 -2.30 34.32 4.62
N LEU A 299 -2.78 34.95 3.55
CA LEU A 299 -3.09 36.38 3.54
C LEU A 299 -4.45 36.63 4.21
N PRO A 300 -4.51 37.38 5.33
CA PRO A 300 -5.77 37.82 5.91
C PRO A 300 -6.35 38.93 5.04
N GLY A 301 -7.01 38.57 3.93
CA GLY A 301 -7.51 39.56 2.98
C GLY A 301 -8.15 39.06 1.68
N GLY A 302 -8.50 37.78 1.56
CA GLY A 302 -9.25 37.25 0.40
C GLY A 302 -10.73 37.66 0.39
N GLY A 303 -11.01 38.96 0.57
CA GLY A 303 -12.31 39.55 0.30
C GLY A 303 -12.45 39.86 -1.18
N ALA A 304 -13.52 39.34 -1.78
CA ALA A 304 -14.22 39.83 -2.98
C ALA A 304 -13.39 40.54 -4.07
N ARG A 305 -13.25 39.86 -5.22
CA ARG A 305 -13.72 40.33 -6.54
C ARG A 305 -13.53 39.24 -7.59
#